data_AF-A0AAD0ZF26-F1
#
_entry.id   AF-A0AAD0ZF26-F1
#
_cell.length_a   1.000
_cell.length_b   1.000
_cell.length_c   1.000
_cell.angle_alpha   90.00
_cell.angle_beta   90.00
_cell.angle_gamma   90.00
#
_symmetry.space_group_name_H-M   'P 1'
#
loop_
_entity.id
_entity.type
_entity.pdbx_description
1 polymer ?
#
loop_
_entity_poly.entity_id
_entity_poly.type
_entity_poly.pdbx_seq_one_letter_code
_entity_poly.pdbx_strand_id
1 'polypeptide(L)'
;MKKLFIAAALALLAALYIGYYEALEDGDIETILFIKKHPTFQVKFYNIHANDGEIRKVERLTEEERKWIIDYCRYRLGIETDLKTQDDVEICRKK
;
A
#
# COMPACT_ATOMS: atom_id res chain seq x y z
N MET A 1 32.64 4.48 14.30
CA MET A 1 31.88 3.21 14.40
C MET A 1 30.44 3.40 14.88
N LYS A 2 30.19 3.93 16.09
CA LYS A 2 28.82 4.10 16.64
C LYS A 2 27.84 4.87 15.73
N LYS A 3 28.31 5.92 15.05
CA LYS A 3 27.51 6.70 14.08
C LYS A 3 27.03 5.88 12.87
N LEU A 4 27.85 4.94 12.39
CA LEU A 4 27.50 4.09 11.25
C LEU A 4 26.40 3.09 11.63
N PHE A 5 26.47 2.54 12.84
CA PHE A 5 25.40 1.66 13.35
C PHE A 5 24.08 2.41 13.51
N ILE A 6 24.12 3.65 14.00
CA ILE A 6 22.91 4.48 14.11
C ILE A 6 22.34 4.77 12.72
N ALA A 7 23.18 5.15 11.75
CA ALA A 7 22.73 5.40 10.38
C ALA A 7 22.13 4.14 9.73
N ALA A 8 22.74 2.97 9.91
CA ALA A 8 22.23 1.71 9.40
C ALA A 8 20.89 1.32 10.05
N ALA A 9 20.74 1.52 11.36
CA ALA A 9 19.49 1.28 12.07
C ALA A 9 18.37 2.19 11.58
N LEU A 10 18.66 3.48 11.36
CA LEU A 10 17.68 4.43 10.81
C LEU A 10 17.29 4.08 9.37
N ALA A 11 18.25 3.69 8.53
CA ALA A 11 17.98 3.25 7.16
C ALA A 11 17.11 1.98 7.13
N LEU A 12 17.38 1.03 8.03
CA LEU A 12 16.57 -0.18 8.17
C LEU A 12 15.15 0.14 8.64
N LEU A 13 14.99 1.01 9.63
CA LEU A 13 13.68 1.47 10.10
C LEU A 13 12.91 2.19 8.98
N ALA A 14 13.57 3.05 8.21
CA ALA A 14 12.97 3.70 7.06
C ALA A 14 12.52 2.68 6.01
N ALA A 15 13.36 1.69 5.66
CA ALA A 15 12.98 0.64 4.70
C ALA A 15 11.78 -0.19 5.18
N LEU A 16 11.73 -0.49 6.49
CA LEU A 16 10.65 -1.31 7.08
C LEU A 16 9.33 -0.56 7.22
N TYR A 17 9.35 0.75 7.46
CA TYR A 17 8.17 1.52 7.81
C TYR A 17 7.77 2.58 6.81
N ILE A 18 8.59 2.93 5.82
CA ILE A 18 8.19 3.86 4.75
C ILE A 18 7.82 3.04 3.51
N GLY A 19 6.65 3.33 2.96
CA GLY A 19 6.18 2.81 1.69
C GLY A 19 5.69 3.93 0.78
N TYR A 20 5.44 3.61 -0.49
CA TYR A 20 4.82 4.52 -1.43
C TYR A 20 3.93 3.78 -2.43
N TYR A 21 3.02 4.52 -3.04
CA TYR A 21 2.32 4.09 -4.26
C TYR A 21 2.24 5.27 -5.25
N GLU A 22 1.98 4.96 -6.50
CA GLU A 22 1.76 5.95 -7.56
C GLU A 22 0.25 6.16 -7.75
N ALA A 23 -0.17 7.41 -7.87
CA ALA A 23 -1.54 7.82 -8.18
C ALA A 23 -1.53 8.68 -9.44
N LEU A 24 -2.53 8.51 -10.31
CA LEU A 24 -2.77 9.45 -11.40
C LEU A 24 -3.69 10.56 -10.87
N GLU A 25 -3.15 11.76 -10.70
CA GLU A 25 -3.89 12.95 -10.26
C GLU A 25 -3.73 14.05 -11.31
N ASP A 26 -4.84 14.61 -11.78
CA ASP A 26 -4.89 15.67 -12.81
C ASP A 26 -4.07 15.39 -14.10
N GLY A 27 -3.90 14.11 -14.44
CA GLY A 27 -3.15 13.67 -15.63
C GLY A 27 -1.66 13.45 -15.40
N ASP A 28 -1.17 13.70 -14.19
CA ASP A 28 0.21 13.47 -13.76
C ASP A 28 0.31 12.28 -12.80
N ILE A 29 1.46 11.59 -12.84
CA ILE A 29 1.75 10.51 -11.90
C ILE A 29 2.38 11.12 -10.64
N GLU A 30 1.65 11.06 -9.53
CA GLU A 30 2.12 11.47 -8.21
C GLU A 30 2.62 10.29 -7.39
N THR A 31 3.72 10.48 -6.67
CA THR A 31 4.25 9.51 -5.70
C THR A 31 3.76 9.84 -4.30
N ILE A 32 2.90 8.99 -3.74
CA ILE A 32 2.33 9.19 -2.40
C ILE A 32 3.10 8.34 -1.39
N LEU A 33 3.87 9.00 -0.53
CA LEU A 33 4.59 8.37 0.58
C LEU A 33 3.67 8.10 1.77
N PHE A 34 3.96 7.04 2.55
CA PHE A 34 3.29 6.78 3.81
C PHE A 34 4.11 5.98 4.82
N ILE A 35 3.67 6.07 6.08
CA ILE A 35 4.13 5.22 7.17
C ILE A 35 3.28 3.95 7.19
N LYS A 36 3.92 2.81 6.99
CA LYS A 36 3.29 1.50 7.06
C LYS A 36 2.81 1.21 8.48
N LYS A 37 1.64 0.58 8.61
CA LYS A 37 1.06 0.13 9.89
C LYS A 37 1.74 -1.12 10.45
N HIS A 38 2.34 -1.93 9.58
CA HIS A 38 3.13 -3.12 9.94
C HIS A 38 4.47 -3.11 9.19
N PRO A 39 5.57 -3.60 9.81
CA PRO A 39 6.87 -3.60 9.16
C PRO A 39 6.92 -4.62 8.01
N THR A 40 7.50 -4.21 6.88
CA THR A 40 7.80 -5.10 5.75
C THR A 40 8.91 -4.51 4.89
N PHE A 41 9.70 -5.36 4.23
CA PHE A 41 10.70 -4.94 3.26
C PHE A 41 10.11 -4.46 1.92
N GLN A 42 8.80 -4.69 1.68
CA GLN A 42 8.13 -4.15 0.50
C GLN A 42 8.05 -2.63 0.59
N VAL A 43 8.61 -1.90 -0.38
CA VAL A 43 8.61 -0.42 -0.38
C VAL A 43 7.54 0.14 -1.31
N LYS A 44 7.33 -0.44 -2.49
CA LYS A 44 6.27 -0.06 -3.43
C LYS A 44 5.00 -0.87 -3.19
N PHE A 45 3.86 -0.18 -3.15
CA PHE A 45 2.53 -0.75 -3.03
C PHE A 45 1.67 -0.30 -4.22
N TYR A 46 0.61 -1.04 -4.48
CA TYR A 46 -0.34 -0.72 -5.53
C TYR A 46 -1.70 -0.44 -4.89
N ASN A 47 -2.19 0.78 -5.07
CA ASN A 47 -3.55 1.13 -4.75
C ASN A 47 -4.35 1.15 -6.05
N ILE A 48 -5.11 0.09 -6.32
CA ILE A 48 -5.92 0.01 -7.54
C ILE A 48 -7.07 1.04 -7.55
N HIS A 49 -7.30 1.72 -6.43
CA HIS A 49 -8.24 2.82 -6.26
C HIS A 49 -7.58 4.21 -6.26
N ALA A 50 -6.27 4.28 -6.51
CA ALA A 50 -5.56 5.57 -6.53
C ALA A 50 -6.01 6.47 -7.69
N ASN A 51 -6.58 5.88 -8.74
CA ASN A 51 -7.01 6.57 -9.94
C ASN A 51 -8.54 6.71 -9.93
N ASP A 52 -9.03 7.80 -10.51
CA ASP A 52 -10.47 8.02 -10.67
C ASP A 52 -11.04 6.97 -11.64
N GLY A 53 -11.98 6.16 -11.13
CA GLY A 53 -12.58 5.06 -11.88
C GLY A 53 -13.60 4.27 -11.07
N GLU A 54 -14.28 3.35 -11.76
CA GLU A 54 -15.23 2.43 -11.15
C GLU A 54 -14.55 1.54 -10.10
N ILE A 55 -15.26 1.30 -8.99
CA ILE A 55 -14.79 0.34 -7.97
C ILE A 55 -14.74 -1.04 -8.61
N ARG A 56 -13.57 -1.69 -8.51
CA ARG A 56 -13.35 -3.03 -9.04
C ARG A 56 -14.26 -4.01 -8.31
N LYS A 57 -14.94 -4.87 -9.07
CA LYS A 57 -15.80 -5.91 -8.51
C LYS A 57 -14.97 -7.07 -8.00
N VAL A 58 -15.24 -7.54 -6.79
CA VAL A 58 -14.46 -8.61 -6.13
C VAL A 58 -14.35 -9.85 -7.01
N GLU A 59 -15.41 -10.25 -7.73
CA GLU A 59 -15.43 -11.44 -8.58
C GLU A 59 -14.60 -11.29 -9.87
N ARG A 60 -14.20 -10.07 -10.20
CA ARG A 60 -13.41 -9.76 -11.42
C ARG A 60 -11.93 -9.51 -11.12
N LEU A 61 -11.54 -9.53 -9.86
CA LEU A 61 -10.15 -9.33 -9.47
C LEU A 61 -9.32 -10.57 -9.82
N THR A 62 -8.17 -10.33 -10.45
CA THR A 62 -7.15 -11.37 -10.57
C THR A 62 -6.51 -11.65 -9.21
N GLU A 63 -5.87 -12.81 -9.05
CA GLU A 63 -5.13 -13.13 -7.81
C GLU A 63 -4.06 -12.08 -7.47
N GLU A 64 -3.45 -11.47 -8.49
CA GLU A 64 -2.47 -10.40 -8.30
C GLU A 64 -3.14 -9.12 -7.79
N GLU A 65 -4.26 -8.70 -8.38
CA GLU A 65 -5.01 -7.53 -7.91
C GLU A 65 -5.53 -7.72 -6.49
N ARG A 66 -5.97 -8.95 -6.15
CA ARG A 66 -6.36 -9.32 -4.79
C ARG A 66 -5.19 -9.12 -3.83
N LYS A 67 -4.01 -9.64 -4.17
CA LYS A 67 -2.79 -9.46 -3.36
C LYS A 67 -2.45 -7.98 -3.18
N TRP A 68 -2.54 -7.18 -4.23
CA TRP A 68 -2.26 -5.75 -4.16
C TRP A 68 -3.21 -5.01 -3.21
N ILE A 69 -4.52 -5.27 -3.29
CA ILE A 69 -5.49 -4.67 -2.38
C ILE A 69 -5.20 -5.11 -0.94
N ILE A 70 -4.97 -6.41 -0.70
CA ILE A 70 -4.67 -6.94 0.64
C ILE A 70 -3.41 -6.27 1.21
N ASP A 71 -2.32 -6.21 0.44
CA ASP A 71 -1.08 -5.58 0.87
C ASP A 71 -1.29 -4.08 1.14
N TYR A 72 -1.99 -3.36 0.25
CA TYR A 72 -2.31 -1.95 0.48
C TYR A 72 -3.14 -1.77 1.75
N CYS A 73 -4.23 -2.51 1.90
CA CYS A 73 -5.14 -2.41 3.04
C CYS A 73 -4.42 -2.70 4.37
N ARG A 74 -3.59 -3.74 4.39
CA ARG A 74 -2.81 -4.11 5.56
C ARG A 74 -1.76 -3.07 5.90
N TYR A 75 -0.90 -2.72 4.94
CA TYR A 75 0.28 -1.92 5.24
C TYR A 75 -0.01 -0.42 5.24
N ARG A 76 -0.91 0.11 4.40
CA ARG A 76 -1.29 1.53 4.41
C ARG A 76 -2.37 1.82 5.46
N LEU A 77 -3.44 1.01 5.48
CA LEU A 77 -4.64 1.30 6.26
C LEU A 77 -4.67 0.58 7.61
N GLY A 78 -3.90 -0.49 7.80
CA GLY A 78 -3.89 -1.29 9.02
C GLY A 78 -5.10 -2.21 9.15
N ILE A 79 -5.71 -2.55 8.01
CA ILE A 79 -6.92 -3.38 7.94
C ILE A 79 -6.50 -4.75 7.38
N GLU A 80 -6.77 -5.79 8.16
CA GLU A 80 -6.60 -7.18 7.72
C GLU A 80 -7.90 -7.64 7.04
N THR A 81 -7.79 -8.21 5.84
CA THR A 81 -8.95 -8.73 5.10
C THR A 81 -8.54 -9.92 4.23
N ASP A 82 -9.46 -10.87 4.07
CA ASP A 82 -9.35 -11.98 3.11
C ASP A 82 -9.89 -11.60 1.71
N LEU A 83 -10.44 -10.40 1.56
CA LEU A 83 -10.99 -9.86 0.31
C LEU A 83 -12.04 -10.76 -0.36
N LYS A 84 -13.01 -11.24 0.42
CA LYS A 84 -14.02 -12.22 -0.02
C LYS A 84 -15.29 -11.56 -0.55
N THR A 85 -15.59 -10.35 -0.10
CA THR A 85 -16.82 -9.62 -0.41
C THR A 85 -16.52 -8.28 -1.08
N GLN A 86 -17.53 -7.65 -1.66
CA GLN A 86 -17.38 -6.31 -2.23
C GLN A 86 -17.06 -5.26 -1.15
N ASP A 87 -17.65 -5.41 0.04
CA ASP A 87 -17.39 -4.53 1.19
C ASP A 87 -15.92 -4.57 1.61
N ASP A 88 -15.27 -5.73 1.50
CA ASP A 88 -13.83 -5.86 1.74
C ASP A 88 -12.99 -5.05 0.73
N VAL A 89 -13.44 -4.94 -0.52
CA VAL A 89 -12.77 -4.10 -1.52
C VAL A 89 -12.99 -2.63 -1.18
N GLU A 90 -14.22 -2.25 -0.81
CA GLU A 90 -14.59 -0.87 -0.54
C GLU A 90 -13.91 -0.28 0.71
N ILE A 91 -13.74 -1.07 1.78
CA ILE A 91 -13.06 -0.60 2.98
C ILE A 91 -11.58 -0.27 2.73
N CYS A 92 -10.97 -0.93 1.73
CA CYS A 92 -9.59 -0.74 1.32
C CYS A 92 -9.37 0.43 0.35
N ARG A 93 -10.43 1.19 0.02
CA ARG A 93 -10.39 2.31 -0.95
C ARG A 93 -9.84 3.63 -0.40
N LYS A 94 -9.71 3.78 0.92
CA LYS A 94 -9.34 5.07 1.54
C LYS A 94 -8.00 5.56 1.00
N LYS A 95 -7.97 6.79 0.45
CA LYS A 95 -6.75 7.50 0.06
C LYS A 95 -5.93 7.86 1.31
#